data_AF-A0A1Q3R376-F1
#
_entry.id   AF-A0A1Q3R376-F1
#
_cell.length_a   1.000
_cell.length_b   1.000
_cell.length_c   1.000
_cell.angle_alpha   90.00
_cell.angle_beta   90.00
_cell.angle_gamma   90.00
#
_symmetry.space_group_name_H-M   'P 1'
#
loop_
_entity.id
_entity.type
_entity.pdbx_description
1 polymer ?
#
loop_
_entity_poly.entity_id
_entity_poly.type
_entity_poly.pdbx_seq_one_letter_code
_entity_poly.pdbx_strand_id
1 'polypeptide(L)'
;MKARTNLCAALALAFACGSAAAAVSEAEAARLGKDLTPVGAEKAGNKEGTIPAWAGGVTKAPAGWKLSDPRVDPYKDEKPLFSIDASNVDKYKDKLSEGQQTLIRTLPGYRMDVYPTHRSCGYSDEVYQRTAENARVAKLADGGWQLENAVGRGVLFPIPKNGAEAVWNHKLRFQGEGRIEHYSTLFSSKSGDFSQLAQNQWVVYPLHEQSTKNFDDVKKSEAKILNEVVSPAARAGEMILVHWFMDRGSDAWLYFPGQRRVRRAPSFAYDNPVPGYENLETVDQYPMYAGAMDRYDWKLVGKKELYVPYNSWKLIDKSRKYKDIYLPDYVNRDLMRYELHRVWVVEATLKEGMRHIFPRR
;
A
#
# COMPACT_ATOMS: atom_id res chain seq x y z
N MET A 1 35.52 -53.27 34.99
CA MET A 1 36.16 -52.86 33.73
C MET A 1 35.16 -53.06 32.59
N LYS A 2 34.31 -52.06 32.30
CA LYS A 2 33.42 -52.00 31.13
C LYS A 2 33.21 -50.53 30.75
N ALA A 3 33.43 -50.24 29.48
CA ALA A 3 33.30 -48.95 28.84
C ALA A 3 31.86 -48.72 28.31
N ARG A 4 31.63 -47.48 27.85
CA ARG A 4 30.47 -46.94 27.09
C ARG A 4 29.27 -46.65 28.01
N THR A 5 28.53 -45.56 27.91
CA THR A 5 28.12 -44.72 26.78
C THR A 5 27.46 -43.49 27.41
N ASN A 6 27.71 -42.26 26.94
CA ASN A 6 26.80 -41.11 27.13
C ASN A 6 27.27 -39.94 26.26
N LEU A 7 26.93 -40.00 24.97
CA LEU A 7 27.08 -38.88 24.04
C LEU A 7 25.87 -38.84 23.09
N CYS A 8 24.67 -38.60 23.63
CA CYS A 8 23.46 -38.35 22.84
C CYS A 8 22.50 -37.45 23.62
N ALA A 9 22.79 -36.15 23.76
CA ALA A 9 21.83 -35.18 24.27
C ALA A 9 22.11 -33.73 23.80
N ALA A 10 22.45 -33.54 22.52
CA ALA A 10 22.67 -32.19 21.97
C ALA A 10 22.32 -32.04 20.48
N LEU A 11 21.20 -32.64 20.03
CA LEU A 11 20.66 -32.40 18.68
C LEU A 11 19.13 -32.35 18.74
N ALA A 12 18.55 -31.27 19.25
CA ALA A 12 17.10 -31.03 19.14
C ALA A 12 16.63 -29.56 19.24
N LEU A 13 17.51 -28.56 19.08
CA LEU A 13 17.10 -27.14 19.14
C LEU A 13 17.87 -26.26 18.14
N ALA A 14 17.68 -26.50 16.84
CA ALA A 14 18.19 -25.58 15.79
C ALA A 14 17.42 -25.66 14.46
N PHE A 15 16.08 -25.75 14.49
CA PHE A 15 15.24 -25.69 13.27
C PHE A 15 14.19 -24.57 13.31
N ALA A 16 14.59 -23.38 13.79
CA ALA A 16 13.78 -22.16 13.68
C ALA A 16 14.52 -21.04 12.90
N CYS A 17 15.43 -21.40 11.99
CA CYS A 17 15.93 -20.48 10.98
C CYS A 17 15.05 -20.62 9.74
N GLY A 18 14.44 -19.50 9.33
CA GLY A 18 13.41 -19.43 8.29
C GLY A 18 13.77 -20.21 7.04
N SER A 19 12.83 -21.06 6.61
CA SER A 19 12.86 -21.61 5.27
C SER A 19 12.86 -20.43 4.30
N ALA A 20 13.92 -20.28 3.51
CA ALA A 20 13.89 -19.38 2.36
C ALA A 20 12.60 -19.66 1.58
N ALA A 21 11.75 -18.63 1.43
CA ALA A 21 10.50 -18.77 0.70
C ALA A 21 10.84 -18.85 -0.79
N ALA A 22 11.01 -20.08 -1.26
CA ALA A 22 11.10 -20.36 -2.69
C ALA A 22 9.82 -19.88 -3.38
N ALA A 23 9.91 -19.67 -4.70
CA ALA A 23 8.73 -19.50 -5.52
C ALA A 23 7.68 -20.59 -5.25
N VAL A 24 6.41 -20.28 -5.47
CA VAL A 24 5.35 -21.24 -5.12
C VAL A 24 5.46 -22.48 -6.02
N SER A 25 4.99 -23.62 -5.51
CA SER A 25 4.96 -24.86 -6.29
C SER A 25 4.12 -24.70 -7.56
N GLU A 26 4.38 -25.50 -8.60
CA GLU A 26 3.55 -25.48 -9.81
C GLU A 26 2.07 -25.76 -9.53
N ALA A 27 1.78 -26.60 -8.53
CA ALA A 27 0.42 -26.87 -8.08
C ALA A 27 -0.26 -25.60 -7.52
N GLU A 28 0.47 -24.77 -6.79
CA GLU A 28 -0.03 -23.51 -6.25
C GLU A 28 -0.16 -22.45 -7.34
N ALA A 29 0.84 -22.32 -8.21
CA ALA A 29 0.78 -21.42 -9.36
C ALA A 29 -0.42 -21.75 -10.28
N ALA A 30 -0.74 -23.04 -10.46
CA ALA A 30 -1.87 -23.50 -11.26
C ALA A 30 -3.26 -23.12 -10.69
N ARG A 31 -3.33 -22.59 -9.46
CA ARG A 31 -4.58 -22.05 -8.88
C ARG A 31 -4.96 -20.68 -9.46
N LEU A 32 -3.98 -19.92 -9.98
CA LEU A 32 -4.21 -18.62 -10.61
C LEU A 32 -5.11 -18.77 -11.85
N GLY A 33 -6.17 -17.97 -11.93
CA GLY A 33 -7.19 -18.04 -12.98
C GLY A 33 -8.28 -19.10 -12.74
N LYS A 34 -8.04 -20.08 -11.86
CA LYS A 34 -9.01 -21.12 -11.47
C LYS A 34 -9.82 -20.68 -10.26
N ASP A 35 -9.45 -21.14 -9.07
CA ASP A 35 -10.08 -20.76 -7.79
C ASP A 35 -9.56 -19.42 -7.27
N LEU A 36 -8.37 -18.99 -7.72
CA LEU A 36 -7.87 -17.64 -7.53
C LEU A 36 -8.12 -16.79 -8.80
N THR A 37 -8.24 -15.48 -8.62
CA THR A 37 -8.12 -14.53 -9.74
C THR A 37 -6.71 -14.62 -10.32
N PRO A 38 -6.47 -14.09 -11.53
CA PRO A 38 -5.13 -14.08 -12.10
C PRO A 38 -4.08 -13.37 -11.25
N VAL A 39 -4.50 -12.54 -10.29
CA VAL A 39 -3.64 -11.82 -9.34
C VAL A 39 -3.64 -12.41 -7.92
N GLY A 40 -4.19 -13.61 -7.74
CA GLY A 40 -4.08 -14.37 -6.48
C GLY A 40 -5.12 -14.08 -5.40
N ALA A 41 -6.10 -13.21 -5.68
CA ALA A 41 -7.26 -13.05 -4.79
C ALA A 41 -8.21 -14.24 -4.93
N GLU A 42 -9.03 -14.55 -3.92
CA GLU A 42 -10.07 -15.59 -4.07
C GLU A 42 -11.08 -15.17 -5.14
N LYS A 43 -11.38 -16.05 -6.10
CA LYS A 43 -12.29 -15.74 -7.20
C LYS A 43 -13.75 -15.76 -6.76
N ALA A 44 -14.11 -16.71 -5.90
CA ALA A 44 -15.46 -16.84 -5.38
C ALA A 44 -15.89 -15.66 -4.48
N GLY A 45 -17.21 -15.46 -4.38
CA GLY A 45 -17.81 -14.57 -3.38
C GLY A 45 -17.64 -15.11 -1.96
N ASN A 46 -18.10 -14.37 -0.96
CA ASN A 46 -18.17 -14.90 0.42
C ASN A 46 -19.49 -15.66 0.66
N LYS A 47 -19.56 -16.40 1.77
CA LYS A 47 -20.71 -17.27 2.06
C LYS A 47 -21.99 -16.47 2.29
N GLU A 48 -21.83 -15.27 2.85
CA GLU A 48 -22.89 -14.34 3.19
C GLU A 48 -23.44 -13.58 1.97
N GLY A 49 -22.79 -13.71 0.80
CA GLY A 49 -23.18 -13.01 -0.43
C GLY A 49 -22.91 -11.50 -0.43
N THR A 50 -22.26 -10.97 0.60
CA THR A 50 -21.92 -9.54 0.72
C THR A 50 -20.70 -9.16 -0.12
N ILE A 51 -19.85 -10.13 -0.48
CA ILE A 51 -18.75 -9.96 -1.45
C ILE A 51 -19.10 -10.84 -2.67
N PRO A 52 -19.32 -10.26 -3.86
CA PRO A 52 -19.64 -11.05 -5.04
C PRO A 52 -18.43 -11.82 -5.59
N ALA A 53 -18.68 -12.79 -6.46
CA ALA A 53 -17.61 -13.43 -7.23
C ALA A 53 -16.94 -12.42 -8.17
N TRP A 54 -15.63 -12.59 -8.42
CA TRP A 54 -14.93 -11.75 -9.37
C TRP A 54 -15.25 -12.15 -10.81
N ALA A 55 -15.74 -11.19 -11.58
CA ALA A 55 -16.17 -11.38 -12.97
C ALA A 55 -15.25 -10.68 -13.99
N GLY A 56 -13.98 -10.40 -13.63
CA GLY A 56 -13.01 -9.75 -14.53
C GLY A 56 -12.69 -8.30 -14.22
N GLY A 57 -13.46 -7.66 -13.33
CA GLY A 57 -13.35 -6.23 -13.04
C GLY A 57 -13.98 -5.36 -14.14
N VAL A 58 -13.86 -4.04 -13.99
CA VAL A 58 -14.36 -3.06 -14.96
C VAL A 58 -13.20 -2.63 -15.86
N THR A 59 -13.14 -3.21 -17.06
CA THR A 59 -12.03 -2.99 -18.03
C THR A 59 -12.45 -2.19 -19.26
N LYS A 60 -13.71 -1.78 -19.35
CA LYS A 60 -14.24 -0.97 -20.44
C LYS A 60 -14.78 0.35 -19.89
N ALA A 61 -14.46 1.44 -20.58
CA ALA A 61 -15.07 2.73 -20.31
C ALA A 61 -16.57 2.70 -20.67
N PRO A 62 -17.39 3.56 -20.06
CA PRO A 62 -18.79 3.76 -20.48
C PRO A 62 -18.88 4.10 -21.98
N ALA A 63 -19.95 3.65 -22.64
CA ALA A 63 -20.17 3.93 -24.06
C ALA A 63 -20.17 5.45 -24.32
N GLY A 64 -19.40 5.89 -25.31
CA GLY A 64 -19.30 7.30 -25.69
C GLY A 64 -18.35 8.16 -24.83
N TRP A 65 -17.79 7.61 -23.75
CA TRP A 65 -16.81 8.32 -22.93
C TRP A 65 -15.47 8.48 -23.66
N LYS A 66 -14.89 9.68 -23.61
CA LYS A 66 -13.58 10.01 -24.17
C LYS A 66 -12.60 10.30 -23.05
N LEU A 67 -11.29 10.15 -23.33
CA LEU A 67 -10.24 10.39 -22.35
C LEU A 67 -10.24 11.82 -21.76
N SER A 68 -10.74 12.79 -22.51
CA SER A 68 -10.91 14.18 -22.08
C SER A 68 -12.09 14.40 -21.13
N ASP A 69 -13.05 13.47 -21.11
CA ASP A 69 -14.28 13.63 -20.36
C ASP A 69 -14.05 13.38 -18.87
N PRO A 70 -14.80 14.05 -17.97
CA PRO A 70 -14.80 13.71 -16.56
C PRO A 70 -15.10 12.23 -16.36
N ARG A 71 -14.48 11.60 -15.37
CA ARG A 71 -14.80 10.21 -15.04
C ARG A 71 -16.26 10.13 -14.57
N VAL A 72 -16.97 9.12 -15.03
CA VAL A 72 -18.37 8.88 -14.69
C VAL A 72 -18.43 7.92 -13.50
N ASP A 73 -19.17 8.30 -12.47
CA ASP A 73 -19.48 7.41 -11.34
C ASP A 73 -20.52 6.36 -11.78
N PRO A 74 -20.15 5.07 -11.91
CA PRO A 74 -21.08 4.01 -12.29
C PRO A 74 -22.05 3.63 -11.15
N TYR A 75 -21.81 4.13 -9.92
CA TYR A 75 -22.57 3.79 -8.71
C TYR A 75 -23.29 4.99 -8.10
N LYS A 76 -23.44 6.09 -8.85
CA LYS A 76 -24.00 7.37 -8.38
C LYS A 76 -25.38 7.25 -7.73
N ASP A 77 -26.20 6.31 -8.21
CA ASP A 77 -27.59 6.11 -7.80
C ASP A 77 -27.72 5.07 -6.67
N GLU A 78 -26.62 4.45 -6.24
CA GLU A 78 -26.64 3.53 -5.10
C GLU A 78 -26.80 4.28 -3.77
N LYS A 79 -27.53 3.64 -2.86
CA LYS A 79 -27.73 4.10 -1.49
C LYS A 79 -26.92 3.23 -0.51
N PRO A 80 -26.51 3.78 0.65
CA PRO A 80 -25.94 2.97 1.72
C PRO A 80 -26.90 1.83 2.10
N LEU A 81 -26.33 0.64 2.34
CA LEU A 81 -27.03 -0.49 2.95
C LEU A 81 -27.32 -0.20 4.44
N PHE A 82 -26.35 0.41 5.13
CA PHE A 82 -26.42 0.86 6.51
C PHE A 82 -25.24 1.79 6.81
N SER A 83 -25.27 2.44 7.97
CA SER A 83 -24.17 3.27 8.47
C SER A 83 -23.65 2.72 9.80
N ILE A 84 -22.34 2.79 9.99
CA ILE A 84 -21.66 2.46 11.24
C ILE A 84 -21.26 3.74 11.94
N ASP A 85 -21.70 3.94 13.19
CA ASP A 85 -21.39 5.08 14.03
C ASP A 85 -21.12 4.63 15.47
N ALA A 86 -20.90 5.59 16.38
CA ALA A 86 -20.60 5.31 17.78
C ALA A 86 -21.67 4.46 18.50
N SER A 87 -22.94 4.52 18.05
CA SER A 87 -24.05 3.78 18.67
C SER A 87 -24.05 2.28 18.32
N ASN A 88 -23.41 1.88 17.22
CA ASN A 88 -23.48 0.52 16.71
C ASN A 88 -22.12 -0.09 16.30
N VAL A 89 -21.01 0.63 16.47
CA VAL A 89 -19.65 0.17 16.10
C VAL A 89 -19.30 -1.20 16.66
N ASP A 90 -19.75 -1.52 17.88
CA ASP A 90 -19.50 -2.81 18.54
C ASP A 90 -20.12 -4.00 17.79
N LYS A 91 -21.23 -3.78 17.07
CA LYS A 91 -21.86 -4.79 16.21
C LYS A 91 -20.99 -5.17 15.01
N TYR A 92 -20.12 -4.25 14.56
CA TYR A 92 -19.33 -4.39 13.35
C TYR A 92 -17.82 -4.47 13.60
N LYS A 93 -17.37 -4.49 14.86
CA LYS A 93 -15.95 -4.40 15.26
C LYS A 93 -15.03 -5.41 14.54
N ASP A 94 -15.52 -6.62 14.28
CA ASP A 94 -14.72 -7.68 13.63
C ASP A 94 -14.48 -7.42 12.13
N LYS A 95 -15.21 -6.46 11.54
CA LYS A 95 -15.08 -5.98 10.15
C LYS A 95 -14.44 -4.59 10.08
N LEU A 96 -13.86 -4.10 11.17
CA LEU A 96 -13.21 -2.78 11.25
C LEU A 96 -11.77 -2.92 11.75
N SER A 97 -10.86 -2.10 11.23
CA SER A 97 -9.55 -1.96 11.83
C SER A 97 -9.64 -1.26 13.19
N GLU A 98 -8.64 -1.43 14.04
CA GLU A 98 -8.56 -0.73 15.33
C GLU A 98 -8.61 0.79 15.14
N GLY A 99 -7.89 1.31 14.14
CA GLY A 99 -7.95 2.73 13.79
C GLY A 99 -9.34 3.21 13.39
N GLN A 100 -10.10 2.42 12.62
CA GLN A 100 -11.49 2.77 12.26
C GLN A 100 -12.40 2.78 13.48
N GLN A 101 -12.29 1.78 14.36
CA GLN A 101 -13.06 1.72 15.61
C GLN A 101 -12.76 2.94 16.48
N THR A 102 -11.48 3.30 16.61
CA THR A 102 -11.05 4.47 17.39
C THR A 102 -11.59 5.77 16.82
N LEU A 103 -11.53 5.97 15.50
CA LEU A 103 -12.09 7.18 14.86
C LEU A 103 -13.60 7.31 15.10
N ILE A 104 -14.36 6.22 14.92
CA ILE A 104 -15.82 6.23 15.14
C ILE A 104 -16.17 6.56 16.59
N ARG A 105 -15.43 6.02 17.56
CA ARG A 105 -15.73 6.23 18.99
C ARG A 105 -15.32 7.60 19.50
N THR A 106 -14.27 8.19 18.94
CA THR A 106 -13.66 9.41 19.49
C THR A 106 -14.10 10.68 18.77
N LEU A 107 -14.50 10.60 17.50
CA LEU A 107 -14.88 11.77 16.71
C LEU A 107 -16.41 11.93 16.67
N PRO A 108 -16.98 13.00 17.27
CA PRO A 108 -18.42 13.25 17.22
C PRO A 108 -18.94 13.33 15.79
N GLY A 109 -20.08 12.69 15.51
CA GLY A 109 -20.70 12.69 14.17
C GLY A 109 -19.98 11.84 13.11
N TYR A 110 -18.87 11.18 13.45
CA TYR A 110 -18.18 10.29 12.54
C TYR A 110 -19.02 9.05 12.26
N ARG A 111 -19.16 8.73 10.97
CA ARG A 111 -19.87 7.54 10.51
C ARG A 111 -19.21 6.91 9.29
N MET A 112 -19.41 5.63 9.07
CA MET A 112 -19.03 4.91 7.86
C MET A 112 -20.28 4.42 7.13
N ASP A 113 -20.59 5.03 5.99
CA ASP A 113 -21.70 4.61 5.14
C ASP A 113 -21.24 3.43 4.27
N VAL A 114 -21.87 2.27 4.46
CA VAL A 114 -21.51 1.00 3.82
C VAL A 114 -22.41 0.75 2.62
N TYR A 115 -21.83 0.43 1.47
CA TYR A 115 -22.50 0.22 0.19
C TYR A 115 -22.32 -1.23 -0.30
N PRO A 116 -23.07 -1.66 -1.34
CA PRO A 116 -22.81 -2.93 -2.00
C PRO A 116 -21.36 -3.05 -2.48
N THR A 117 -20.75 -4.20 -2.25
CA THR A 117 -19.38 -4.47 -2.70
C THR A 117 -19.36 -4.73 -4.21
N HIS A 118 -18.48 -4.03 -4.92
CA HIS A 118 -18.15 -4.27 -6.32
C HIS A 118 -16.69 -4.68 -6.43
N ARG A 119 -16.40 -5.76 -7.16
CA ARG A 119 -15.02 -6.17 -7.44
C ARG A 119 -14.54 -5.55 -8.74
N SER A 120 -14.40 -4.22 -8.75
CA SER A 120 -14.16 -3.39 -9.94
C SER A 120 -12.72 -3.43 -10.46
N CYS A 121 -11.73 -3.81 -9.64
CA CYS A 121 -10.35 -3.97 -10.10
C CYS A 121 -10.19 -5.10 -11.15
N GLY A 122 -9.73 -4.72 -12.33
CA GLY A 122 -9.21 -5.60 -13.38
C GLY A 122 -7.91 -5.03 -13.96
N TYR A 123 -7.07 -5.89 -14.51
CA TYR A 123 -5.81 -5.53 -15.17
C TYR A 123 -5.80 -6.00 -16.63
N SER A 124 -4.80 -5.55 -17.41
CA SER A 124 -4.56 -6.06 -18.76
C SER A 124 -4.03 -7.50 -18.72
N ASP A 125 -4.15 -8.19 -19.86
CA ASP A 125 -3.64 -9.57 -20.01
C ASP A 125 -2.13 -9.66 -19.77
N GLU A 126 -1.35 -8.62 -20.14
CA GLU A 126 0.07 -8.56 -19.83
C GLU A 126 0.31 -8.66 -18.32
N VAL A 127 -0.44 -7.90 -17.51
CA VAL A 127 -0.26 -7.92 -16.06
C VAL A 127 -0.60 -9.29 -15.48
N TYR A 128 -1.63 -9.95 -16.00
CA TYR A 128 -1.97 -11.30 -15.60
C TYR A 128 -0.89 -12.32 -15.97
N GLN A 129 -0.33 -12.24 -17.17
CA GLN A 129 0.77 -13.11 -17.62
C GLN A 129 2.02 -12.91 -16.76
N ARG A 130 2.43 -11.66 -16.53
CA ARG A 130 3.58 -11.31 -15.68
C ARG A 130 3.38 -11.75 -14.23
N THR A 131 2.16 -11.68 -13.73
CA THR A 131 1.83 -12.20 -12.39
C THR A 131 1.98 -13.72 -12.31
N ALA A 132 1.54 -14.45 -13.35
CA ALA A 132 1.70 -15.90 -13.41
C ALA A 132 3.17 -16.33 -13.53
N GLU A 133 4.00 -15.54 -14.22
CA GLU A 133 5.46 -15.70 -14.27
C GLU A 133 6.06 -15.50 -12.87
N ASN A 134 5.71 -14.40 -12.20
CA ASN A 134 6.17 -14.07 -10.85
C ASN A 134 5.85 -15.14 -9.81
N ALA A 135 4.71 -15.83 -9.90
CA ALA A 135 4.40 -16.96 -9.03
C ALA A 135 5.51 -18.03 -9.00
N ARG A 136 6.29 -18.16 -10.08
CA ARG A 136 7.35 -19.16 -10.26
C ARG A 136 8.77 -18.64 -10.06
N VAL A 137 8.97 -17.32 -10.14
CA VAL A 137 10.33 -16.75 -10.19
C VAL A 137 10.59 -15.67 -9.15
N ALA A 138 9.55 -15.04 -8.60
CA ALA A 138 9.73 -14.00 -7.59
C ALA A 138 10.25 -14.63 -6.29
N LYS A 139 11.27 -14.02 -5.70
CA LYS A 139 11.97 -14.57 -4.54
C LYS A 139 12.55 -13.48 -3.66
N LEU A 140 12.44 -13.67 -2.35
CA LEU A 140 13.17 -12.90 -1.36
C LEU A 140 14.51 -13.58 -1.02
N ALA A 141 15.54 -12.78 -0.76
CA ALA A 141 16.81 -13.28 -0.24
C ALA A 141 16.65 -13.80 1.20
N ASP A 142 17.67 -14.52 1.69
CA ASP A 142 17.66 -15.17 3.01
C ASP A 142 17.44 -14.20 4.19
N GLY A 143 17.73 -12.91 4.00
CA GLY A 143 17.46 -11.86 5.00
C GLY A 143 15.97 -11.55 5.21
N GLY A 144 15.07 -12.20 4.47
CA GLY A 144 13.63 -12.23 4.72
C GLY A 144 12.86 -11.01 4.23
N TRP A 145 13.54 -10.02 3.63
CA TRP A 145 12.88 -8.86 3.05
C TRP A 145 13.52 -8.36 1.76
N GLN A 146 14.81 -8.60 1.50
CA GLN A 146 15.42 -8.11 0.26
C GLN A 146 14.84 -8.85 -0.95
N LEU A 147 14.51 -8.13 -2.02
CA LEU A 147 14.04 -8.76 -3.25
C LEU A 147 15.23 -9.29 -4.07
N GLU A 148 15.31 -10.60 -4.23
CA GLU A 148 16.40 -11.26 -4.96
C GLU A 148 16.11 -11.33 -6.45
N ASN A 149 14.87 -11.66 -6.80
CA ASN A 149 14.39 -11.75 -8.18
C ASN A 149 12.89 -11.42 -8.27
N ALA A 150 12.47 -10.79 -9.36
CA ALA A 150 11.07 -10.57 -9.73
C ALA A 150 10.97 -10.08 -11.18
N VAL A 151 9.78 -10.17 -11.74
CA VAL A 151 9.43 -9.61 -13.04
C VAL A 151 8.46 -8.45 -12.83
N GLY A 152 8.72 -7.33 -13.51
CA GLY A 152 7.86 -6.16 -13.44
C GLY A 152 6.50 -6.33 -14.12
N ARG A 153 5.68 -5.27 -14.01
CA ARG A 153 4.36 -5.19 -14.66
C ARG A 153 3.42 -6.33 -14.26
N GLY A 154 3.59 -6.89 -13.06
CA GLY A 154 2.75 -7.94 -12.48
C GLY A 154 2.69 -7.80 -10.97
N VAL A 155 1.83 -8.58 -10.32
CA VAL A 155 1.90 -8.79 -8.87
C VAL A 155 3.08 -9.73 -8.60
N LEU A 156 3.94 -9.36 -7.64
CA LEU A 156 5.21 -10.04 -7.38
C LEU A 156 4.97 -11.39 -6.67
N PHE A 157 4.15 -11.38 -5.62
CA PHE A 157 3.85 -12.56 -4.82
C PHE A 157 2.34 -12.77 -4.80
N PRO A 158 1.72 -13.30 -5.88
CA PRO A 158 0.26 -13.46 -5.93
C PRO A 158 -0.29 -14.40 -4.84
N ILE A 159 0.54 -15.31 -4.32
CA ILE A 159 0.20 -16.20 -3.21
C ILE A 159 1.24 -15.97 -2.10
N PRO A 160 1.16 -14.87 -1.35
CA PRO A 160 2.19 -14.50 -0.39
C PRO A 160 2.24 -15.52 0.76
N LYS A 161 3.46 -15.88 1.17
CA LYS A 161 3.78 -16.85 2.23
C LYS A 161 4.15 -16.19 3.55
N ASN A 162 4.59 -14.94 3.51
CA ASN A 162 4.99 -14.16 4.68
C ASN A 162 4.57 -12.69 4.53
N GLY A 163 4.78 -11.91 5.60
CA GLY A 163 4.36 -10.50 5.62
C GLY A 163 5.16 -9.64 4.64
N ALA A 164 6.45 -9.94 4.47
CA ALA A 164 7.32 -9.18 3.59
C ALA A 164 6.88 -9.28 2.11
N GLU A 165 6.51 -10.48 1.65
CA GLU A 165 5.95 -10.68 0.30
C GLU A 165 4.67 -9.87 0.07
N ALA A 166 3.78 -9.85 1.05
CA ALA A 166 2.55 -9.06 0.98
C ALA A 166 2.83 -7.55 0.95
N VAL A 167 3.85 -7.07 1.66
CA VAL A 167 4.27 -5.67 1.64
C VAL A 167 4.97 -5.30 0.33
N TRP A 168 5.75 -6.21 -0.26
CA TRP A 168 6.32 -6.02 -1.60
C TRP A 168 5.25 -5.85 -2.66
N ASN A 169 4.15 -6.61 -2.58
CA ASN A 169 3.01 -6.40 -3.46
C ASN A 169 2.41 -5.00 -3.33
N HIS A 170 2.43 -4.38 -2.14
CA HIS A 170 2.02 -2.99 -1.98
C HIS A 170 3.04 -2.02 -2.59
N LYS A 171 4.32 -2.16 -2.23
CA LYS A 171 5.40 -1.25 -2.63
C LYS A 171 5.59 -1.19 -4.16
N LEU A 172 5.53 -2.36 -4.81
CA LEU A 172 5.72 -2.53 -6.26
C LEU A 172 4.44 -2.94 -7.00
N ARG A 173 3.27 -2.52 -6.49
CA ARG A 173 2.02 -2.67 -7.23
C ARG A 173 2.11 -1.92 -8.56
N PHE A 174 1.67 -2.56 -9.63
CA PHE A 174 1.74 -1.97 -10.97
C PHE A 174 0.89 -0.70 -11.06
N GLN A 175 1.55 0.43 -11.31
CA GLN A 175 0.95 1.77 -11.45
C GLN A 175 1.46 2.46 -12.74
N GLY A 176 1.85 1.66 -13.73
CA GLY A 176 2.63 2.12 -14.89
C GLY A 176 4.14 2.17 -14.60
N GLU A 177 4.90 2.73 -15.53
CA GLU A 177 6.36 2.95 -15.39
C GLU A 177 6.68 4.03 -14.35
N GLY A 178 5.70 4.88 -14.04
CA GLY A 178 5.87 6.04 -13.19
C GLY A 178 4.63 6.93 -13.21
N ARG A 179 4.71 8.05 -12.50
CA ARG A 179 3.65 9.05 -12.41
C ARG A 179 4.23 10.45 -12.40
N ILE A 180 3.47 11.37 -12.96
CA ILE A 180 3.63 12.81 -12.77
C ILE A 180 2.37 13.28 -12.03
N GLU A 181 2.55 13.84 -10.86
CA GLU A 181 1.48 14.18 -9.94
C GLU A 181 1.56 15.66 -9.59
N HIS A 182 0.45 16.36 -9.77
CA HIS A 182 0.23 17.69 -9.22
C HIS A 182 -0.77 17.51 -8.08
N TYR A 183 -0.30 17.59 -6.85
CA TYR A 183 -1.12 17.30 -5.69
C TYR A 183 -0.99 18.36 -4.62
N SER A 184 -1.87 18.27 -3.64
CA SER A 184 -1.89 19.20 -2.52
C SER A 184 -2.19 18.46 -1.25
N THR A 185 -1.30 18.63 -0.28
CA THR A 185 -1.53 18.20 1.09
C THR A 185 -2.27 19.34 1.80
N LEU A 186 -3.42 19.06 2.38
CA LEU A 186 -4.21 20.03 3.12
C LEU A 186 -4.12 19.75 4.61
N PHE A 187 -3.74 20.76 5.38
CA PHE A 187 -3.71 20.71 6.84
C PHE A 187 -4.93 21.45 7.35
N SER A 188 -5.92 20.70 7.83
CA SER A 188 -7.14 21.29 8.39
C SER A 188 -6.90 21.68 9.86
N SER A 189 -7.39 22.86 10.24
CA SER A 189 -7.42 23.29 11.63
C SER A 189 -8.80 23.02 12.25
N LYS A 190 -8.87 23.06 13.59
CA LYS A 190 -10.15 22.99 14.31
C LYS A 190 -11.09 24.18 14.04
N SER A 191 -10.58 25.32 13.52
CA SER A 191 -11.43 26.45 13.10
C SER A 191 -12.13 26.20 11.77
N GLY A 192 -11.74 25.15 11.03
CA GLY A 192 -12.24 24.86 9.68
C GLY A 192 -11.47 25.54 8.56
N ASP A 193 -10.45 26.33 8.91
CA ASP A 193 -9.48 26.84 7.95
C ASP A 193 -8.50 25.72 7.56
N PHE A 194 -7.94 25.81 6.35
CA PHE A 194 -6.90 24.87 5.91
C PHE A 194 -5.73 25.62 5.29
N SER A 195 -4.52 25.12 5.55
CA SER A 195 -3.33 25.49 4.79
C SER A 195 -3.04 24.42 3.75
N GLN A 196 -2.37 24.82 2.67
CA GLN A 196 -2.07 23.97 1.53
C GLN A 196 -0.57 23.93 1.28
N LEU A 197 -0.03 22.72 1.17
CA LEU A 197 1.26 22.46 0.55
C LEU A 197 0.99 21.89 -0.85
N ALA A 198 1.22 22.68 -1.89
CA ALA A 198 1.07 22.24 -3.27
C ALA A 198 2.42 21.78 -3.82
N GLN A 199 2.45 20.62 -4.49
CA GLN A 199 3.67 19.97 -4.92
C GLN A 199 3.53 19.41 -6.35
N ASN A 200 4.63 19.45 -7.09
CA ASN A 200 4.84 18.61 -8.27
C ASN A 200 5.66 17.39 -7.84
N GLN A 201 5.28 16.23 -8.33
CA GLN A 201 5.99 14.99 -8.02
C GLN A 201 6.18 14.15 -9.28
N TRP A 202 7.37 13.58 -9.40
CA TRP A 202 7.74 12.60 -10.38
C TRP A 202 8.16 11.33 -9.67
N VAL A 203 7.49 10.23 -9.98
CA VAL A 203 7.85 8.90 -9.47
C VAL A 203 8.16 8.01 -10.66
N VAL A 204 9.24 7.25 -10.60
CA VAL A 204 9.54 6.18 -11.55
C VAL A 204 9.74 4.86 -10.83
N TYR A 205 9.28 3.78 -11.45
CA TYR A 205 9.41 2.41 -11.00
C TYR A 205 10.22 1.63 -12.04
N PRO A 206 11.56 1.60 -11.93
CA PRO A 206 12.42 1.01 -12.96
C PRO A 206 12.03 -0.42 -13.34
N LEU A 207 11.59 -1.22 -12.37
CA LEU A 207 11.15 -2.60 -12.61
C LEU A 207 9.96 -2.68 -13.57
N HIS A 208 9.12 -1.64 -13.66
CA HIS A 208 7.94 -1.61 -14.50
C HIS A 208 8.18 -1.05 -15.91
N GLU A 209 9.32 -0.41 -16.16
CA GLU A 209 9.67 0.15 -17.48
C GLU A 209 9.66 -0.92 -18.59
N GLN A 210 9.13 -0.59 -19.78
CA GLN A 210 9.14 -1.49 -20.94
C GLN A 210 10.56 -1.86 -21.42
N SER A 211 11.52 -0.96 -21.17
CA SER A 211 12.95 -1.13 -21.45
C SER A 211 13.55 -2.27 -20.63
N THR A 212 13.11 -2.46 -19.38
CA THR A 212 13.60 -3.48 -18.45
C THR A 212 13.32 -4.88 -18.98
N LYS A 213 14.39 -5.66 -19.18
CA LYS A 213 14.31 -7.04 -19.67
C LYS A 213 14.42 -8.03 -18.52
N ASN A 214 15.35 -7.77 -17.61
CA ASN A 214 15.69 -8.66 -16.52
C ASN A 214 15.75 -7.89 -15.19
N PHE A 215 15.64 -8.60 -14.07
CA PHE A 215 15.67 -7.99 -12.73
C PHE A 215 16.98 -7.23 -12.44
N ASP A 216 18.11 -7.69 -12.99
CA ASP A 216 19.41 -7.05 -12.75
C ASP A 216 19.57 -5.70 -13.45
N ASP A 217 18.80 -5.44 -14.51
CA ASP A 217 18.84 -4.17 -15.27
C ASP A 217 18.53 -2.97 -14.37
N VAL A 218 17.67 -3.16 -13.36
CA VAL A 218 17.24 -2.09 -12.46
C VAL A 218 18.19 -1.86 -11.30
N LYS A 219 19.25 -2.66 -11.16
CA LYS A 219 20.29 -2.51 -10.12
C LYS A 219 19.71 -2.34 -8.72
N LYS A 220 18.73 -3.18 -8.39
CA LYS A 220 17.97 -3.19 -7.13
C LYS A 220 17.21 -1.88 -6.82
N SER A 221 17.00 -0.99 -7.79
CA SER A 221 16.19 0.21 -7.62
C SER A 221 14.70 -0.16 -7.45
N GLU A 222 14.10 0.23 -6.34
CA GLU A 222 12.66 0.05 -6.10
C GLU A 222 11.88 1.14 -6.83
N ALA A 223 12.12 2.39 -6.45
CA ALA A 223 11.52 3.56 -7.08
C ALA A 223 12.43 4.78 -6.87
N LYS A 224 12.23 5.81 -7.69
CA LYS A 224 12.85 7.12 -7.50
C LYS A 224 11.76 8.16 -7.49
N ILE A 225 11.83 9.07 -6.54
CA ILE A 225 10.86 10.14 -6.34
C ILE A 225 11.59 11.48 -6.32
N LEU A 226 11.15 12.41 -7.16
CA LEU A 226 11.48 13.82 -7.07
C LEU A 226 10.22 14.57 -6.70
N ASN A 227 10.29 15.35 -5.64
CA ASN A 227 9.21 16.19 -5.18
C ASN A 227 9.68 17.65 -5.17
N GLU A 228 8.87 18.54 -5.70
CA GLU A 228 9.09 19.98 -5.74
C GLU A 228 7.93 20.69 -5.06
N VAL A 229 8.24 21.56 -4.11
CA VAL A 229 7.24 22.43 -3.47
C VAL A 229 6.92 23.60 -4.39
N VAL A 230 5.65 23.78 -4.71
CA VAL A 230 5.12 24.87 -5.55
C VAL A 230 4.52 25.99 -4.69
N SER A 231 3.85 25.63 -3.60
CA SER A 231 3.21 26.58 -2.66
C SER A 231 3.25 25.99 -1.25
N PRO A 232 3.45 26.78 -0.18
CA PRO A 232 3.45 28.26 -0.13
C PRO A 232 4.73 28.91 -0.67
N ALA A 233 4.65 30.20 -1.00
CA ALA A 233 5.75 30.99 -1.57
C ALA A 233 7.04 30.95 -0.72
N ALA A 234 6.91 30.86 0.61
CA ALA A 234 8.05 30.77 1.52
C ALA A 234 8.92 29.51 1.32
N ARG A 235 8.36 28.46 0.70
CA ARG A 235 9.02 27.16 0.46
C ARG A 235 9.07 26.78 -1.01
N ALA A 236 8.56 27.62 -1.89
CA ALA A 236 8.51 27.35 -3.32
C ALA A 236 9.91 27.10 -3.88
N GLY A 237 10.07 26.00 -4.60
CA GLY A 237 11.34 25.51 -5.15
C GLY A 237 12.16 24.62 -4.20
N GLU A 238 11.71 24.35 -2.97
CA GLU A 238 12.28 23.26 -2.18
C GLU A 238 12.11 21.94 -2.92
N MET A 239 13.15 21.10 -2.94
CA MET A 239 13.10 19.79 -3.59
C MET A 239 13.59 18.68 -2.68
N ILE A 240 12.92 17.53 -2.78
CA ILE A 240 13.29 16.28 -2.13
C ILE A 240 13.48 15.22 -3.23
N LEU A 241 14.67 14.65 -3.31
CA LEU A 241 14.96 13.50 -4.17
C LEU A 241 15.21 12.29 -3.29
N VAL A 242 14.50 11.19 -3.52
CA VAL A 242 14.75 9.91 -2.84
C VAL A 242 14.88 8.78 -3.85
N HIS A 243 15.90 7.96 -3.67
CA HIS A 243 16.05 6.67 -4.33
C HIS A 243 15.82 5.57 -3.30
N TRP A 244 14.76 4.79 -3.51
CA TRP A 244 14.50 3.57 -2.74
C TRP A 244 15.14 2.36 -3.41
N PHE A 245 15.61 1.43 -2.59
CA PHE A 245 16.29 0.21 -3.03
C PHE A 245 15.60 -1.02 -2.43
N MET A 246 15.67 -2.12 -3.15
CA MET A 246 15.00 -3.38 -2.79
C MET A 246 15.81 -4.24 -1.81
N ASP A 247 17.07 -3.86 -1.56
CA ASP A 247 18.03 -4.65 -0.79
C ASP A 247 18.80 -3.88 0.28
N ARG A 248 18.68 -2.54 0.30
CA ARG A 248 19.37 -1.65 1.25
C ARG A 248 18.55 -0.40 1.57
N GLY A 249 19.07 0.40 2.50
CA GLY A 249 18.51 1.71 2.85
C GLY A 249 18.47 2.70 1.68
N SER A 250 17.62 3.72 1.81
CA SER A 250 17.40 4.75 0.79
C SER A 250 18.52 5.77 0.72
N ASP A 251 18.74 6.32 -0.48
CA ASP A 251 19.55 7.52 -0.66
C ASP A 251 18.63 8.74 -0.86
N ALA A 252 18.90 9.83 -0.15
CA ALA A 252 18.08 11.03 -0.23
C ALA A 252 18.92 12.30 -0.36
N TRP A 253 18.35 13.30 -1.01
CA TRP A 253 18.90 14.64 -1.17
C TRP A 253 17.83 15.70 -0.96
N LEU A 254 18.23 16.80 -0.34
CA LEU A 254 17.38 17.96 -0.09
C LEU A 254 18.00 19.18 -0.78
N TYR A 255 17.15 19.99 -1.39
CA TYR A 255 17.52 21.28 -1.96
C TYR A 255 16.65 22.38 -1.36
N PHE A 256 17.29 23.43 -0.87
CA PHE A 256 16.63 24.62 -0.34
C PHE A 256 17.04 25.85 -1.18
N PRO A 257 16.10 26.55 -1.84
CA PRO A 257 16.38 27.70 -2.68
C PRO A 257 17.20 28.78 -1.98
N GLY A 258 16.92 29.06 -0.71
CA GLY A 258 17.65 30.05 0.08
C GLY A 258 19.13 29.72 0.28
N GLN A 259 19.51 28.44 0.18
CA GLN A 259 20.90 27.99 0.30
C GLN A 259 21.56 27.70 -1.06
N ARG A 260 20.78 27.59 -2.14
CA ARG A 260 21.22 27.27 -3.51
C ARG A 260 22.16 26.05 -3.59
N ARG A 261 21.95 25.06 -2.72
CA ARG A 261 22.80 23.86 -2.62
C ARG A 261 21.94 22.62 -2.41
N VAL A 262 22.32 21.55 -3.11
CA VAL A 262 21.81 20.19 -2.86
C VAL A 262 22.66 19.56 -1.76
N ARG A 263 22.01 18.95 -0.77
CA ARG A 263 22.68 18.23 0.33
C ARG A 263 22.21 16.80 0.36
N ARG A 264 23.14 15.85 0.48
CA ARG A 264 22.78 14.46 0.82
C ARG A 264 22.19 14.43 2.22
N ALA A 265 21.09 13.71 2.41
CA ALA A 265 20.38 13.59 3.67
C ALA A 265 20.26 12.10 4.08
N PRO A 266 21.33 11.45 4.56
CA PRO A 266 21.32 10.02 4.89
C PRO A 266 20.31 9.65 5.99
N SER A 267 19.97 10.61 6.86
CA SER A 267 18.97 10.42 7.91
C SER A 267 17.54 10.59 7.42
N PHE A 268 17.30 10.98 6.16
CA PHE A 268 15.94 11.13 5.64
C PHE A 268 15.35 9.75 5.26
N ALA A 269 14.97 8.99 6.28
CA ALA A 269 14.44 7.62 6.18
C ALA A 269 13.63 7.27 7.45
N TYR A 270 12.80 6.22 7.36
CA TYR A 270 12.10 5.63 8.51
C TYR A 270 11.19 6.65 9.25
N ASP A 271 11.32 6.75 10.56
CA ASP A 271 10.54 7.61 11.47
C ASP A 271 10.93 9.10 11.45
N ASN A 272 11.81 9.51 10.54
CA ASN A 272 12.11 10.94 10.42
C ASN A 272 10.89 11.69 9.87
N PRO A 273 10.57 12.88 10.41
CA PRO A 273 9.45 13.67 9.92
C PRO A 273 9.75 14.21 8.52
N VAL A 274 8.73 14.29 7.68
CA VAL A 274 8.85 14.91 6.35
C VAL A 274 8.82 16.44 6.48
N PRO A 275 9.83 17.18 5.99
CA PRO A 275 9.83 18.64 6.01
C PRO A 275 8.59 19.21 5.34
N GLY A 276 7.80 19.96 6.09
CA GLY A 276 6.59 20.58 5.57
C GLY A 276 5.28 19.84 5.76
N TYR A 277 5.32 18.73 6.49
CA TYR A 277 4.14 17.95 6.85
C TYR A 277 3.80 18.10 8.33
N GLU A 278 4.34 19.13 8.98
CA GLU A 278 3.95 19.59 10.31
C GLU A 278 4.12 18.50 11.37
N ASN A 279 5.11 17.62 11.15
CA ASN A 279 5.39 16.40 11.91
C ASN A 279 4.22 15.40 11.96
N LEU A 280 3.28 15.47 11.02
CA LEU A 280 2.13 14.57 10.91
C LEU A 280 2.42 13.31 10.07
N GLU A 281 3.53 13.29 9.34
CA GLU A 281 3.94 12.18 8.47
C GLU A 281 5.44 11.89 8.62
N THR A 282 5.78 10.61 8.79
CA THR A 282 7.16 10.12 8.72
C THR A 282 7.52 9.68 7.30
N VAL A 283 8.82 9.69 6.97
CA VAL A 283 9.32 9.33 5.63
C VAL A 283 8.83 7.95 5.17
N ASP A 284 8.77 6.98 6.08
CA ASP A 284 8.31 5.62 5.75
C ASP A 284 6.79 5.46 5.70
N GLN A 285 5.98 6.46 6.08
CA GLN A 285 4.52 6.40 5.97
C GLN A 285 4.02 6.74 4.57
N TYR A 286 4.78 7.47 3.76
CA TYR A 286 4.33 7.88 2.43
C TYR A 286 4.74 6.86 1.36
N PRO A 287 3.81 6.33 0.51
CA PRO A 287 2.37 6.59 0.48
C PRO A 287 1.51 5.60 1.29
N MET A 288 2.12 4.68 2.04
CA MET A 288 1.53 3.92 3.17
C MET A 288 2.63 3.15 3.91
N TYR A 289 3.60 2.63 3.16
CA TYR A 289 4.89 2.14 3.65
C TYR A 289 5.97 2.36 2.58
N ALA A 290 7.11 2.95 2.93
CA ALA A 290 8.24 3.15 2.02
C ALA A 290 9.61 2.93 2.69
N GLY A 291 10.65 2.88 1.87
CA GLY A 291 12.01 2.58 2.31
C GLY A 291 12.23 1.09 2.62
N ALA A 292 13.39 0.82 3.22
CA ALA A 292 13.82 -0.54 3.55
C ALA A 292 12.89 -1.19 4.59
N MET A 293 12.79 -2.52 4.53
CA MET A 293 11.97 -3.33 5.43
C MET A 293 12.80 -4.00 6.53
N ASP A 294 14.00 -3.48 6.78
CA ASP A 294 15.03 -4.05 7.64
C ASP A 294 14.78 -3.84 9.13
N ARG A 295 13.99 -2.82 9.53
CA ARG A 295 13.69 -2.52 10.95
C ARG A 295 12.65 -3.44 11.60
N TYR A 296 11.78 -4.09 10.83
CA TYR A 296 10.65 -4.86 11.35
C TYR A 296 10.74 -6.34 11.00
N ASP A 297 10.17 -7.17 11.86
CA ASP A 297 9.77 -8.55 11.55
C ASP A 297 8.36 -8.55 10.97
N TRP A 298 8.19 -9.18 9.81
CA TRP A 298 6.97 -9.10 9.02
C TRP A 298 6.18 -10.40 9.03
N LYS A 299 5.05 -10.40 9.72
CA LYS A 299 4.17 -11.56 9.84
C LYS A 299 2.93 -11.42 8.97
N LEU A 300 2.64 -12.45 8.16
CA LEU A 300 1.35 -12.57 7.49
C LEU A 300 0.35 -13.19 8.48
N VAL A 301 -0.56 -12.38 9.01
CA VAL A 301 -1.57 -12.85 9.97
C VAL A 301 -2.65 -13.66 9.25
N GLY A 302 -2.97 -13.30 8.01
CA GLY A 302 -3.97 -13.98 7.18
C GLY A 302 -4.92 -12.98 6.52
N LYS A 303 -6.03 -13.48 6.00
CA LYS A 303 -7.07 -12.62 5.40
C LYS A 303 -8.17 -12.28 6.40
N LYS A 304 -8.72 -11.08 6.28
CA LYS A 304 -9.95 -10.65 6.96
C LYS A 304 -10.88 -9.95 5.98
N GLU A 305 -12.17 -9.97 6.26
CA GLU A 305 -13.15 -9.11 5.57
C GLU A 305 -13.29 -7.81 6.35
N LEU A 306 -12.83 -6.69 5.77
CA LEU A 306 -12.92 -5.36 6.40
C LEU A 306 -13.71 -4.40 5.50
N TYR A 307 -14.40 -3.46 6.13
CA TYR A 307 -14.95 -2.30 5.42
C TYR A 307 -13.81 -1.34 5.07
N VAL A 308 -13.55 -1.16 3.79
CA VAL A 308 -12.46 -0.30 3.29
C VAL A 308 -13.01 0.78 2.37
N PRO A 309 -12.38 1.98 2.31
CA PRO A 309 -12.71 2.96 1.28
C PRO A 309 -12.55 2.33 -0.10
N TYR A 310 -13.61 2.33 -0.90
CA TYR A 310 -13.60 1.71 -2.21
C TYR A 310 -14.61 2.38 -3.13
N ASN A 311 -14.30 2.44 -4.43
CA ASN A 311 -15.09 3.16 -5.44
C ASN A 311 -15.50 4.59 -5.00
N SER A 312 -14.58 5.36 -4.41
CA SER A 312 -14.81 6.70 -3.83
C SER A 312 -15.04 7.80 -4.89
N TRP A 313 -15.93 7.57 -5.85
CA TRP A 313 -16.20 8.48 -6.96
C TRP A 313 -16.69 9.86 -6.52
N LYS A 314 -17.55 9.92 -5.51
CA LYS A 314 -18.04 11.19 -4.93
C LYS A 314 -16.92 12.06 -4.36
N LEU A 315 -15.90 11.44 -3.76
CA LEU A 315 -14.75 12.12 -3.16
C LEU A 315 -13.83 12.74 -4.23
N ILE A 316 -13.63 12.04 -5.36
CA ILE A 316 -12.69 12.46 -6.42
C ILE A 316 -13.34 13.32 -7.51
N ASP A 317 -14.59 13.73 -7.31
CA ASP A 317 -15.30 14.63 -8.23
C ASP A 317 -14.64 16.02 -8.26
N LYS A 318 -14.06 16.35 -9.42
CA LYS A 318 -13.30 17.58 -9.64
C LYS A 318 -14.14 18.86 -9.65
N SER A 319 -15.47 18.75 -9.66
CA SER A 319 -16.36 19.92 -9.55
C SER A 319 -16.45 20.48 -8.12
N ARG A 320 -15.97 19.72 -7.12
CA ARG A 320 -16.05 20.08 -5.71
C ARG A 320 -14.98 21.09 -5.30
N LYS A 321 -15.29 21.89 -4.28
CA LYS A 321 -14.32 22.79 -3.64
C LYS A 321 -13.71 22.10 -2.42
N TYR A 322 -12.47 22.45 -2.07
CA TYR A 322 -11.80 21.85 -0.91
C TYR A 322 -12.58 21.98 0.39
N LYS A 323 -13.21 23.13 0.64
CA LYS A 323 -14.05 23.37 1.83
C LYS A 323 -15.26 22.43 1.95
N ASP A 324 -15.70 21.82 0.85
CA ASP A 324 -16.83 20.87 0.84
C ASP A 324 -16.36 19.43 1.09
N ILE A 325 -15.04 19.18 0.96
CA ILE A 325 -14.38 17.89 1.12
C ILE A 325 -13.72 17.78 2.49
N TYR A 326 -12.96 18.79 2.90
CA TYR A 326 -12.15 18.78 4.11
C TYR A 326 -12.84 19.62 5.18
N LEU A 327 -13.34 18.96 6.22
CA LEU A 327 -13.98 19.58 7.38
C LEU A 327 -12.98 19.58 8.56
N PRO A 328 -13.26 20.32 9.67
CA PRO A 328 -12.29 20.49 10.75
C PRO A 328 -11.74 19.19 11.35
N ASP A 329 -12.59 18.16 11.48
CA ASP A 329 -12.23 16.92 12.18
C ASP A 329 -11.98 15.74 11.25
N TYR A 330 -12.60 15.72 10.07
CA TYR A 330 -12.49 14.63 9.11
C TYR A 330 -12.98 15.04 7.72
N VAL A 331 -12.56 14.29 6.70
CA VAL A 331 -13.14 14.38 5.35
C VAL A 331 -14.65 14.18 5.42
N ASN A 332 -15.40 14.99 4.69
CA ASN A 332 -16.86 14.95 4.62
C ASN A 332 -17.37 13.52 4.36
N ARG A 333 -18.11 12.98 5.34
CA ARG A 333 -18.55 11.59 5.35
C ARG A 333 -19.57 11.28 4.26
N ASP A 334 -20.32 12.28 3.78
CA ASP A 334 -21.27 12.14 2.67
C ASP A 334 -20.58 11.80 1.33
N LEU A 335 -19.27 12.06 1.24
CA LEU A 335 -18.44 11.79 0.06
C LEU A 335 -17.74 10.43 0.14
N MET A 336 -17.75 9.81 1.31
CA MET A 336 -17.04 8.56 1.56
C MET A 336 -17.94 7.36 1.28
N ARG A 337 -17.32 6.33 0.69
CA ARG A 337 -17.98 5.06 0.38
C ARG A 337 -17.13 3.93 0.93
N TYR A 338 -17.74 3.07 1.72
CA TYR A 338 -17.10 1.87 2.24
C TYR A 338 -17.77 0.63 1.67
N GLU A 339 -16.94 -0.33 1.29
CA GLU A 339 -17.38 -1.63 0.80
C GLU A 339 -16.65 -2.72 1.58
N LEU A 340 -17.26 -3.89 1.72
CA LEU A 340 -16.64 -5.02 2.39
C LEU A 340 -15.68 -5.72 1.42
N HIS A 341 -14.40 -5.82 1.76
CA HIS A 341 -13.42 -6.54 0.96
C HIS A 341 -12.56 -7.47 1.80
N ARG A 342 -12.05 -8.52 1.15
CA ARG A 342 -10.99 -9.36 1.71
C ARG A 342 -9.67 -8.61 1.61
N VAL A 343 -8.99 -8.45 2.73
CA VAL A 343 -7.67 -7.83 2.83
C VAL A 343 -6.70 -8.80 3.47
N TRP A 344 -5.42 -8.71 3.09
CA TRP A 344 -4.35 -9.31 3.87
C TRP A 344 -4.08 -8.45 5.10
N VAL A 345 -3.97 -9.09 6.26
CA VAL A 345 -3.49 -8.50 7.50
C VAL A 345 -2.03 -8.87 7.64
N VAL A 346 -1.17 -7.85 7.63
CA VAL A 346 0.25 -7.96 7.87
C VAL A 346 0.55 -7.22 9.16
N GLU A 347 1.34 -7.84 10.02
CA GLU A 347 1.82 -7.24 11.27
C GLU A 347 3.32 -7.01 11.15
N ALA A 348 3.77 -5.81 11.51
CA ALA A 348 5.19 -5.46 11.57
C ALA A 348 5.59 -5.19 13.02
N THR A 349 6.51 -5.97 13.56
CA THR A 349 7.03 -5.78 14.94
C THR A 349 8.46 -5.28 14.87
N LEU A 350 8.77 -4.20 15.59
CA LEU A 350 10.12 -3.63 15.58
C LEU A 350 11.13 -4.66 16.11
N LYS A 351 12.22 -4.88 15.37
CA LYS A 351 13.28 -5.82 15.77
C LYS A 351 13.99 -5.33 17.03
N GLU A 352 14.52 -6.28 17.79
CA GLU A 352 15.34 -5.98 18.95
C GLU A 352 16.55 -5.11 18.57
N GLY A 353 16.84 -4.09 19.40
CA GLY A 353 17.94 -3.14 19.16
C GLY A 353 17.66 -2.07 18.10
N MET A 354 16.57 -2.18 17.34
CA MET A 354 16.15 -1.13 16.40
C MET A 354 15.32 -0.05 17.11
N ARG A 355 15.33 1.17 16.56
CA ARG A 355 14.50 2.29 17.04
C ARG A 355 13.48 2.67 15.98
N HIS A 356 12.25 2.92 16.41
CA HIS A 356 11.21 3.56 15.62
C HIS A 356 10.15 4.15 16.55
N ILE A 357 9.49 5.24 16.15
CA ILE A 357 8.34 5.79 16.90
C ILE A 357 7.11 4.86 16.89
N PHE A 358 7.10 3.87 15.99
CA PHE A 358 6.02 2.88 15.87
C PHE A 358 6.61 1.50 16.20
N PRO A 359 6.51 1.03 17.44
CA PRO A 359 7.07 -0.27 17.83
C PRO A 359 6.32 -1.45 17.18
N ARG A 360 5.09 -1.21 16.71
CA ARG A 360 4.24 -2.18 16.01
C ARG A 360 3.39 -1.47 14.96
N ARG A 361 3.15 -2.12 13.83
CA ARG A 361 2.29 -1.65 12.73
C ARG A 361 1.34 -2.73 12.24
#